data_AF-A0AA42V8P0-F1
#
_entry.id   AF-A0AA42V8P0-F1
#
_cell.length_a   1.000
_cell.length_b   1.000
_cell.length_c   1.000
_cell.angle_alpha   90.00
_cell.angle_beta   90.00
_cell.angle_gamma   90.00
#
_symmetry.space_group_name_H-M   'P 1'
#
loop_
_entity.id
_entity.type
_entity.pdbx_description
1 polymer ?
#
loop_
_entity_poly.entity_id
_entity_poly.type
_entity_poly.pdbx_seq_one_letter_code
_entity_poly.pdbx_strand_id
1 'polypeptide(L)'
;MALLSDAKARSIKPDDKPIPHGGITGLTLHPSTTKGRGKWVFRYVSPVTGKRRNAGLGIYPEISIADAGSQARLMREQLAKGLDPLEVKKEEASKPAIPTVEIAARQVHEQLLPGWRNPKHGKQWISTLEQYAFPIIGRQPINAITPAHIASVLQPIWLEIPETATRVKQRLHAVMAWAWAHGFCQANPVDVVDKLLPLQPSKAIRTQHQPAMDWRILPAFYQQHLANAERFDVSRALLSFVILTGCRSGEARSMRWEELDLDAAIWTIPADRMKTQVIHRIPLSLKAITVLEKVRGLHGEWVFPSPRKQVPLTDMALTTLLRRVEAQSTTPGRLATAHGFRSTFRDWCSEQGYPRDLAERALAHLIQNKVEAAYHRTDLLDQRRPMMDAWAGFVASGSNTK
;
A
#
# COMPACT_ATOMS: atom_id res chain seq x y z
N MET A 1 -46.04 -31.10 -38.07
CA MET A 1 -47.12 -30.34 -37.39
C MET A 1 -47.18 -28.95 -38.00
N ALA A 2 -48.36 -28.35 -38.15
CA ALA A 2 -48.47 -26.96 -38.61
C ALA A 2 -47.79 -26.01 -37.60
N LEU A 3 -47.11 -24.97 -38.10
CA LEU A 3 -46.50 -23.93 -37.28
C LEU A 3 -47.58 -23.22 -36.44
N LEU A 4 -47.27 -22.89 -35.19
CA LEU A 4 -48.19 -22.15 -34.33
C LEU A 4 -48.46 -20.76 -34.93
N SER A 5 -49.74 -20.42 -35.12
CA SER A 5 -50.14 -19.08 -35.57
C SER A 5 -50.43 -18.16 -34.39
N ASP A 6 -50.27 -16.85 -34.60
CA ASP A 6 -50.53 -15.84 -33.58
C ASP A 6 -51.99 -15.87 -33.10
N ALA A 7 -52.96 -16.05 -34.00
CA ALA A 7 -54.37 -16.20 -33.66
C ALA A 7 -54.61 -17.37 -32.69
N LYS A 8 -53.92 -18.49 -32.89
CA LYS A 8 -54.02 -19.66 -32.02
C LYS A 8 -53.32 -19.43 -30.68
N ALA A 9 -52.17 -18.76 -30.67
CA ALA A 9 -51.46 -18.38 -29.45
C ALA A 9 -52.27 -17.41 -28.57
N ARG A 10 -52.92 -16.38 -29.15
CA ARG A 10 -53.82 -15.46 -28.41
C ARG A 10 -55.05 -16.13 -27.83
N SER A 11 -55.48 -17.24 -28.44
CA SER A 11 -56.67 -17.97 -28.02
C SER A 11 -56.43 -18.91 -26.82
N ILE A 12 -55.17 -19.15 -26.43
CA ILE A 12 -54.81 -20.09 -25.36
C ILE A 12 -55.45 -19.71 -24.02
N LYS A 13 -56.06 -20.67 -23.33
CA LYS A 13 -56.73 -20.51 -22.03
C LYS A 13 -55.94 -21.18 -20.90
N PRO A 14 -56.16 -20.78 -19.64
CA PRO A 14 -55.42 -21.33 -18.49
C PRO A 14 -55.42 -22.86 -18.40
N ASP A 15 -56.53 -23.51 -18.76
CA ASP A 15 -56.72 -24.96 -18.64
C ASP A 15 -56.37 -25.72 -19.94
N ASP A 16 -55.83 -25.05 -20.95
CA ASP A 16 -55.45 -25.69 -22.20
C ASP A 16 -54.23 -26.62 -22.01
N LYS A 17 -54.06 -27.56 -22.95
CA LYS A 17 -52.81 -28.33 -23.02
C LYS A 17 -51.71 -27.47 -23.67
N PRO A 18 -50.42 -27.70 -23.33
CA PRO A 18 -49.32 -27.01 -23.99
C PRO A 18 -49.38 -27.17 -25.51
N ILE A 19 -49.27 -26.06 -26.23
CA ILE A 19 -49.40 -26.03 -27.68
C ILE A 19 -48.00 -26.14 -28.30
N PRO A 20 -47.73 -27.14 -29.16
CA PRO A 20 -46.43 -27.23 -29.82
C PRO A 20 -46.22 -26.07 -30.78
N HIS A 21 -44.98 -25.57 -30.84
CA HIS A 21 -44.57 -24.54 -31.82
C HIS A 21 -44.75 -25.04 -33.26
N GLY A 22 -44.65 -26.35 -33.49
CA GLY A 22 -44.87 -26.98 -34.79
C GLY A 22 -43.64 -26.96 -35.72
N GLY A 23 -42.80 -25.93 -35.64
CA GLY A 23 -41.56 -25.82 -36.43
C GLY A 23 -40.27 -26.26 -35.73
N ILE A 24 -40.28 -26.45 -34.40
CA ILE A 24 -39.08 -26.83 -33.62
C ILE A 24 -39.46 -27.89 -32.61
N THR A 25 -38.83 -29.06 -32.70
CA THR A 25 -39.07 -30.19 -31.81
C THR A 25 -38.66 -29.84 -30.38
N GLY A 26 -39.60 -30.03 -29.44
CA GLY A 26 -39.39 -29.74 -28.02
C GLY A 26 -39.83 -28.34 -27.59
N LEU A 27 -40.12 -27.42 -28.52
CA LEU A 27 -40.63 -26.08 -28.18
C LEU A 27 -42.16 -26.09 -28.08
N THR A 28 -42.68 -25.66 -26.94
CA THR A 28 -44.12 -25.61 -26.63
C THR A 28 -44.48 -24.32 -25.90
N LEU A 29 -45.68 -23.80 -26.17
CA LEU A 29 -46.30 -22.71 -25.43
C LEU A 29 -47.19 -23.31 -24.33
N HIS A 30 -46.81 -23.12 -23.08
CA HIS A 30 -47.61 -23.53 -21.92
C HIS A 30 -48.57 -22.40 -21.52
N PRO A 31 -49.85 -22.68 -21.26
CA PRO A 31 -50.77 -21.64 -20.81
C PRO A 31 -50.35 -21.04 -19.46
N SER A 32 -50.75 -19.78 -19.27
CA SER A 32 -50.66 -19.07 -18.00
C SER A 32 -52.07 -18.81 -17.44
N THR A 33 -52.17 -18.19 -16.27
CA THR A 33 -53.44 -17.83 -15.61
C THR A 33 -54.28 -16.80 -16.38
N THR A 34 -53.72 -16.18 -17.43
CA THR A 34 -54.41 -15.19 -18.27
C THR A 34 -54.54 -15.71 -19.69
N LYS A 35 -55.75 -15.62 -20.26
CA LYS A 35 -56.01 -15.96 -21.66
C LYS A 35 -55.08 -15.18 -22.59
N GLY A 36 -54.51 -15.86 -23.59
CA GLY A 36 -53.61 -15.25 -24.55
C GLY A 36 -52.21 -14.95 -24.01
N ARG A 37 -51.87 -15.42 -22.80
CA ARG A 37 -50.49 -15.39 -22.26
C ARG A 37 -50.03 -16.81 -21.95
N GLY A 38 -48.75 -17.07 -22.20
CA GLY A 38 -48.18 -18.39 -21.97
C GLY A 38 -46.67 -18.37 -21.87
N LYS A 39 -46.08 -19.37 -21.23
CA LYS A 39 -44.64 -19.52 -21.09
C LYS A 39 -44.09 -20.37 -22.23
N TRP A 40 -43.04 -19.89 -22.88
CA TRP A 40 -42.29 -20.70 -23.83
C TRP A 40 -41.39 -21.66 -23.08
N VAL A 41 -41.57 -22.95 -23.34
CA VAL A 41 -40.76 -24.01 -22.75
C VAL A 41 -40.16 -24.85 -23.86
N PHE A 42 -38.83 -24.91 -23.87
CA PHE A 42 -38.05 -25.78 -24.71
C PHE A 42 -37.59 -27.00 -23.91
N ARG A 43 -38.13 -28.17 -24.24
CA ARG A 43 -37.81 -29.45 -23.61
C ARG A 43 -36.74 -30.18 -24.42
N TYR A 44 -35.69 -30.62 -23.75
CA TYR A 44 -34.58 -31.37 -24.34
C TYR A 44 -34.01 -32.40 -23.37
N VAL A 45 -33.19 -33.32 -23.90
CA VAL A 45 -32.36 -34.22 -23.09
C VAL A 45 -30.95 -33.64 -23.08
N SER A 46 -30.40 -33.43 -21.89
CA SER A 46 -29.04 -32.92 -21.72
C SER A 46 -28.02 -33.92 -22.28
N PRO A 47 -27.14 -33.53 -23.23
CA PRO A 47 -26.09 -34.41 -23.73
C PRO A 47 -25.02 -34.69 -22.68
N VAL A 48 -24.93 -33.85 -21.64
CA VAL A 48 -23.96 -33.97 -20.55
C VAL A 48 -24.49 -34.88 -19.44
N THR A 49 -25.74 -34.69 -19.02
CA THR A 49 -26.29 -35.39 -17.83
C THR A 49 -27.23 -36.54 -18.17
N GLY A 50 -27.65 -36.68 -19.44
CA GLY A 50 -28.65 -37.67 -19.88
C GLY A 50 -30.07 -37.42 -19.37
N LYS A 51 -30.29 -36.38 -18.56
CA LYS A 51 -31.60 -36.07 -17.94
C LYS A 51 -32.44 -35.15 -18.83
N ARG A 52 -33.76 -35.32 -18.74
CA ARG A 52 -34.74 -34.41 -19.37
C ARG A 52 -34.73 -33.06 -18.64
N ARG A 53 -34.60 -31.96 -19.38
CA ARG A 53 -34.61 -30.59 -18.86
C ARG A 53 -35.59 -29.72 -19.65
N ASN A 54 -36.05 -28.66 -18.99
CA ASN A 54 -36.93 -27.64 -19.57
C ASN A 54 -36.22 -26.28 -19.47
N ALA A 55 -35.97 -25.62 -20.60
CA ALA A 55 -35.51 -24.24 -20.65
C ALA A 55 -36.69 -23.29 -20.90
N GLY A 56 -36.88 -22.31 -20.03
CA GLY A 56 -37.85 -21.23 -20.23
C GLY A 56 -37.28 -20.17 -21.17
N LEU A 57 -38.02 -19.80 -22.21
CA LEU A 57 -37.61 -18.83 -23.24
C LEU A 57 -38.39 -17.50 -23.16
N GLY A 58 -39.02 -17.24 -22.02
CA GLY A 58 -39.85 -16.05 -21.79
C GLY A 58 -41.35 -16.31 -21.98
N ILE A 59 -42.13 -15.23 -22.10
CA ILE A 59 -43.59 -15.25 -22.02
C ILE A 59 -44.17 -14.66 -23.31
N TYR A 60 -45.18 -15.29 -23.88
CA TYR A 60 -45.97 -14.72 -24.98
C TYR A 60 -46.99 -13.72 -24.42
N PRO A 61 -47.22 -12.54 -25.06
CA PRO A 61 -46.65 -12.11 -26.34
C PRO A 61 -45.33 -11.31 -26.27
N GLU A 62 -44.74 -11.10 -25.08
CA GLU A 62 -43.48 -10.35 -24.91
C GLU A 62 -42.34 -10.95 -25.73
N ILE A 63 -42.29 -12.28 -25.81
CA ILE A 63 -41.46 -13.04 -26.75
C ILE A 63 -42.39 -13.60 -27.82
N SER A 64 -42.18 -13.12 -29.04
CA SER A 64 -42.97 -13.55 -30.20
C SER A 64 -42.73 -15.04 -30.53
N ILE A 65 -43.63 -15.63 -31.31
CA ILE A 65 -43.47 -17.01 -31.80
C ILE A 65 -42.16 -17.16 -32.58
N ALA A 66 -41.79 -16.14 -33.38
CA ALA A 66 -40.55 -16.12 -34.14
C ALA A 66 -39.31 -16.05 -33.25
N ASP A 67 -39.32 -15.20 -32.22
CA ASP A 67 -38.18 -15.03 -31.30
C ASP A 67 -37.97 -16.27 -30.44
N ALA A 68 -39.05 -16.85 -29.90
CA ALA A 68 -39.00 -18.13 -29.19
C ALA A 68 -38.45 -19.23 -30.10
N GLY A 69 -38.83 -19.20 -31.38
CA GLY A 69 -38.30 -20.09 -32.40
C GLY A 69 -36.78 -19.93 -32.60
N SER A 70 -36.32 -18.71 -32.80
CA SER A 70 -34.89 -18.40 -32.97
C SER A 70 -34.06 -18.82 -31.75
N GLN A 71 -34.53 -18.52 -30.53
CA GLN A 71 -33.85 -18.94 -29.30
C GLN A 71 -33.79 -20.46 -29.16
N ALA A 72 -34.88 -21.18 -29.47
CA ALA A 72 -34.89 -22.63 -29.41
C ALA A 72 -33.99 -23.29 -30.47
N ARG A 73 -33.84 -22.68 -31.67
CA ARG A 73 -32.87 -23.15 -32.68
C ARG A 73 -31.44 -23.03 -32.18
N LEU A 74 -31.07 -21.89 -31.60
CA LEU A 74 -29.74 -21.70 -31.01
C LEU A 74 -29.45 -22.76 -29.94
N MET A 75 -30.41 -23.05 -29.07
CA MET A 75 -30.28 -24.12 -28.08
C MET A 75 -30.15 -25.52 -28.73
N ARG A 76 -30.83 -25.79 -29.84
CA ARG A 76 -30.63 -27.05 -30.59
C ARG A 76 -29.26 -27.15 -31.23
N GLU A 77 -28.70 -26.06 -31.74
CA GLU A 77 -27.34 -26.03 -32.28
C GLU A 77 -26.30 -26.31 -31.19
N GLN A 78 -26.49 -25.75 -29.98
CA GLN A 78 -25.66 -26.08 -28.82
C GLN A 78 -25.75 -27.57 -28.46
N LEU A 79 -26.96 -28.13 -28.45
CA LEU A 79 -27.16 -29.57 -28.19
C LEU A 79 -26.49 -30.45 -29.26
N ALA A 80 -26.53 -30.05 -30.53
CA ALA A 80 -25.85 -30.77 -31.62
C ALA A 80 -24.32 -30.76 -31.48
N LYS A 81 -23.76 -29.74 -30.81
CA LYS A 81 -22.34 -29.65 -30.45
C LYS A 81 -21.99 -30.36 -29.13
N GLY A 82 -22.95 -31.07 -28.51
CA GLY A 82 -22.75 -31.77 -27.24
C GLY A 82 -22.78 -30.86 -25.99
N LEU A 83 -23.19 -29.60 -26.13
CA LEU A 83 -23.26 -28.63 -25.03
C LEU A 83 -24.67 -28.62 -24.41
N ASP A 84 -24.78 -28.48 -23.08
CA ASP A 84 -26.06 -28.26 -22.41
C ASP A 84 -26.37 -26.74 -22.34
N PRO A 85 -27.43 -26.24 -23.01
CA PRO A 85 -27.76 -24.81 -23.05
C PRO A 85 -27.93 -24.15 -21.68
N LEU A 86 -28.45 -24.87 -20.68
CA LEU A 86 -28.65 -24.32 -19.35
C LEU A 86 -27.35 -24.26 -18.54
N GLU A 87 -26.40 -25.18 -18.79
CA GLU A 87 -25.07 -25.09 -18.18
C GLU A 87 -24.25 -23.99 -18.83
N VAL A 88 -24.30 -23.84 -20.16
CA VAL A 88 -23.64 -22.70 -20.85
C VAL A 88 -24.15 -21.37 -20.32
N LYS A 89 -25.49 -21.23 -20.17
CA LYS A 89 -26.08 -20.00 -19.62
C LYS A 89 -25.70 -19.77 -18.15
N LYS A 90 -25.54 -20.84 -17.36
CA LYS A 90 -25.09 -20.77 -15.97
C LYS A 90 -23.61 -20.42 -15.86
N GLU A 91 -22.76 -20.96 -16.73
CA GLU A 91 -21.34 -20.61 -16.84
C GLU A 91 -21.18 -19.15 -17.24
N GLU A 92 -21.93 -18.68 -18.24
CA GLU A 92 -21.96 -17.26 -18.64
C GLU A 92 -22.46 -16.34 -17.52
N ALA A 93 -23.48 -16.74 -16.78
CA ALA A 93 -23.97 -16.00 -15.61
C ALA A 93 -23.02 -16.07 -14.39
N SER A 94 -22.15 -17.09 -14.34
CA SER A 94 -21.13 -17.24 -13.30
C SER A 94 -19.81 -16.53 -13.62
N LYS A 95 -19.63 -16.04 -14.85
CA LYS A 95 -18.50 -15.17 -15.19
C LYS A 95 -18.58 -13.93 -14.28
N PRO A 96 -17.55 -13.67 -13.46
CA PRO A 96 -17.60 -12.54 -12.55
C PRO A 96 -17.80 -11.26 -13.35
N ALA A 97 -18.78 -10.45 -12.95
CA ALA A 97 -19.03 -9.15 -13.58
C ALA A 97 -17.71 -8.38 -13.59
N ILE A 98 -17.25 -8.02 -14.80
CA ILE A 98 -15.94 -7.40 -14.97
C ILE A 98 -15.92 -6.10 -14.16
N PRO A 99 -15.09 -6.00 -13.10
CA PRO A 99 -15.09 -4.84 -12.24
C PRO A 99 -14.53 -3.63 -12.98
N THR A 100 -14.88 -2.44 -12.52
CA THR A 100 -14.14 -1.23 -12.90
C THR A 100 -12.77 -1.21 -12.23
N VAL A 101 -11.85 -0.38 -12.73
CA VAL A 101 -10.52 -0.23 -12.13
C VAL A 101 -10.60 0.14 -10.65
N GLU A 102 -11.52 1.04 -10.27
CA GLU A 102 -11.67 1.44 -8.87
C GLU A 102 -12.15 0.29 -7.98
N ILE A 103 -13.16 -0.48 -8.42
CA ILE A 103 -13.68 -1.62 -7.66
C ILE A 103 -12.58 -2.66 -7.48
N ALA A 104 -11.86 -3.01 -8.55
CA ALA A 104 -10.75 -3.95 -8.50
C ALA A 104 -9.63 -3.45 -7.57
N ALA A 105 -9.28 -2.17 -7.64
CA ALA A 105 -8.25 -1.58 -6.78
C ALA A 105 -8.63 -1.64 -5.29
N ARG A 106 -9.91 -1.42 -4.95
CA ARG A 106 -10.40 -1.53 -3.56
C ARG A 106 -10.40 -2.99 -3.08
N GLN A 107 -10.77 -3.94 -3.93
CA GLN A 107 -10.69 -5.38 -3.61
C GLN A 107 -9.24 -5.84 -3.38
N VAL A 108 -8.31 -5.43 -4.26
CA VAL A 108 -6.88 -5.72 -4.10
C VAL A 108 -6.34 -5.09 -2.81
N HIS A 109 -6.73 -3.85 -2.53
CA HIS A 109 -6.35 -3.16 -1.30
C HIS A 109 -6.82 -3.93 -0.06
N GLU A 110 -8.08 -4.36 -0.02
CA GLU A 110 -8.65 -5.15 1.08
C GLU A 110 -7.89 -6.47 1.28
N GLN A 111 -7.53 -7.16 0.20
CA GLN A 111 -6.77 -8.42 0.26
C GLN A 111 -5.32 -8.23 0.73
N LEU A 112 -4.67 -7.13 0.35
CA LEU A 112 -3.28 -6.85 0.73
C LEU A 112 -3.14 -6.20 2.10
N LEU A 113 -4.18 -5.50 2.58
CA LEU A 113 -4.15 -4.72 3.82
C LEU A 113 -3.71 -5.54 5.05
N PRO A 114 -4.16 -6.79 5.28
CA PRO A 114 -3.70 -7.61 6.41
C PRO A 114 -2.21 -7.92 6.37
N GLY A 115 -1.60 -7.94 5.18
CA GLY A 115 -0.16 -8.18 5.01
C GLY A 115 0.72 -6.98 5.33
N TRP A 116 0.16 -5.77 5.43
CA TRP A 116 0.92 -4.55 5.68
C TRP A 116 0.97 -4.19 7.16
N ARG A 117 2.17 -4.28 7.74
CA ARG A 117 2.42 -3.89 9.15
C ARG A 117 2.24 -2.39 9.42
N ASN A 118 2.39 -1.53 8.41
CA ASN A 118 2.31 -0.09 8.57
C ASN A 118 0.93 0.44 8.10
N PRO A 119 0.04 0.87 9.02
CA PRO A 119 -1.30 1.36 8.65
C PRO A 119 -1.25 2.59 7.74
N LYS A 120 -0.23 3.44 7.89
CA LYS A 120 -0.03 4.62 7.02
C LYS A 120 0.30 4.20 5.59
N HIS A 121 1.06 3.12 5.41
CA HIS A 121 1.31 2.56 4.08
C HIS A 121 0.01 2.06 3.45
N GLY A 122 -0.81 1.32 4.20
CA GLY A 122 -2.10 0.84 3.71
C GLY A 122 -3.03 1.98 3.28
N LYS A 123 -3.15 3.04 4.10
CA LYS A 123 -3.91 4.25 3.73
C LYS A 123 -3.34 4.94 2.49
N GLN A 124 -2.01 5.13 2.46
CA GLN A 124 -1.33 5.77 1.33
C GLN A 124 -1.46 4.97 0.02
N TRP A 125 -1.60 3.64 0.12
CA TRP A 125 -1.71 2.79 -1.05
C TRP A 125 -2.93 3.15 -1.89
N ILE A 126 -4.12 3.12 -1.26
CA ILE A 126 -5.37 3.43 -1.95
C ILE A 126 -5.50 4.93 -2.24
N SER A 127 -5.11 5.80 -1.30
CA SER A 127 -5.31 7.25 -1.44
C SER A 127 -4.56 7.84 -2.64
N THR A 128 -3.41 7.27 -3.01
CA THR A 128 -2.72 7.71 -4.24
C THR A 128 -3.40 7.27 -5.51
N LEU A 129 -4.08 6.11 -5.52
CA LEU A 129 -4.88 5.72 -6.67
C LEU A 129 -6.12 6.61 -6.77
N GLU A 130 -6.75 6.95 -5.64
CA GLU A 130 -7.84 7.94 -5.57
C GLU A 130 -7.43 9.31 -6.09
N GLN A 131 -6.19 9.74 -5.79
CA GLN A 131 -5.70 11.04 -6.22
C GLN A 131 -5.30 11.08 -7.69
N TYR A 132 -4.61 10.05 -8.19
CA TYR A 132 -3.94 10.11 -9.51
C TYR A 132 -4.59 9.24 -10.58
N ALA A 133 -5.17 8.09 -10.23
CA ALA A 133 -5.65 7.11 -11.20
C ALA A 133 -7.19 7.14 -11.36
N PHE A 134 -7.94 7.12 -10.27
CA PHE A 134 -9.39 7.00 -10.31
C PHE A 134 -10.10 8.15 -11.04
N PRO A 135 -9.64 9.42 -10.97
CA PRO A 135 -10.25 10.51 -11.73
C PRO A 135 -10.18 10.31 -13.25
N ILE A 136 -9.23 9.51 -13.74
CA ILE A 136 -8.96 9.32 -15.17
C ILE A 136 -9.53 7.98 -15.66
N ILE A 137 -9.24 6.88 -14.95
CA ILE A 137 -9.58 5.52 -15.40
C ILE A 137 -10.47 4.74 -14.42
N GLY A 138 -10.80 5.29 -13.25
CA GLY A 138 -11.46 4.55 -12.16
C GLY A 138 -12.80 3.91 -12.53
N ARG A 139 -13.57 4.58 -13.40
CA ARG A 139 -14.89 4.12 -13.87
C ARG A 139 -14.81 3.19 -15.08
N GLN A 140 -13.65 3.03 -15.70
CA GLN A 140 -13.50 2.17 -16.86
C GLN A 140 -13.49 0.68 -16.44
N PRO A 141 -14.11 -0.22 -17.22
CA PRO A 141 -13.98 -1.66 -17.03
C PRO A 141 -12.52 -2.10 -17.09
N ILE A 142 -12.09 -2.97 -16.17
CA ILE A 142 -10.68 -3.34 -16.06
C ILE A 142 -10.14 -4.07 -17.30
N ASN A 143 -11.02 -4.78 -18.03
CA ASN A 143 -10.67 -5.47 -19.28
C ASN A 143 -10.46 -4.52 -20.48
N ALA A 144 -10.90 -3.27 -20.38
CA ALA A 144 -10.76 -2.26 -21.43
C ALA A 144 -9.50 -1.38 -21.25
N ILE A 145 -8.71 -1.62 -20.21
CA ILE A 145 -7.53 -0.83 -19.91
C ILE A 145 -6.39 -1.18 -20.85
N THR A 146 -5.81 -0.14 -21.48
CA THR A 146 -4.72 -0.26 -22.43
C THR A 146 -3.46 0.41 -21.86
N PRO A 147 -2.27 0.16 -22.42
CA PRO A 147 -1.06 0.88 -22.02
C PRO A 147 -1.20 2.41 -22.13
N ALA A 148 -1.96 2.90 -23.11
CA ALA A 148 -2.22 4.34 -23.29
C ALA A 148 -3.03 4.93 -22.13
N HIS A 149 -4.01 4.19 -21.59
CA HIS A 149 -4.76 4.61 -20.40
C HIS A 149 -3.85 4.67 -19.15
N ILE A 150 -2.90 3.75 -19.00
CA ILE A 150 -1.93 3.82 -17.90
C ILE A 150 -0.97 5.00 -18.11
N ALA A 151 -0.53 5.24 -19.35
CA ALA A 151 0.35 6.35 -19.67
C ALA A 151 -0.30 7.70 -19.37
N SER A 152 -1.59 7.90 -19.69
CA SER A 152 -2.30 9.16 -19.40
C SER A 152 -2.40 9.47 -17.91
N VAL A 153 -2.47 8.44 -17.05
CA VAL A 153 -2.39 8.59 -15.59
C VAL A 153 -1.00 9.01 -15.12
N LEU A 154 0.04 8.43 -15.71
CA LEU A 154 1.42 8.62 -15.25
C LEU A 154 2.08 9.88 -15.81
N GLN A 155 1.81 10.24 -17.06
CA GLN A 155 2.46 11.35 -17.78
C GLN A 155 2.49 12.66 -16.99
N PRO A 156 1.38 13.15 -16.38
CA PRO A 156 1.38 14.43 -15.67
C PRO A 156 2.32 14.47 -14.45
N ILE A 157 2.61 13.30 -13.86
CA ILE A 157 3.43 13.19 -12.64
C ILE A 157 4.80 12.55 -12.90
N TRP A 158 5.04 12.03 -14.12
CA TRP A 158 6.15 11.15 -14.40
C TRP A 158 7.52 11.78 -14.20
N LEU A 159 7.69 13.02 -14.68
CA LEU A 159 8.92 13.79 -14.51
C LEU A 159 8.82 14.82 -13.37
N GLU A 160 7.61 15.31 -13.08
CA GLU A 160 7.37 16.32 -12.05
C GLU A 160 7.50 15.76 -10.63
N ILE A 161 6.93 14.58 -10.36
CA ILE A 161 6.99 13.92 -9.05
C ILE A 161 7.33 12.44 -9.22
N PRO A 162 8.58 12.11 -9.63
CA PRO A 162 8.89 10.80 -10.18
C PRO A 162 8.69 9.63 -9.19
N GLU A 163 8.99 9.83 -7.91
CA GLU A 163 8.77 8.81 -6.86
C GLU A 163 7.27 8.49 -6.70
N THR A 164 6.40 9.50 -6.76
CA THR A 164 4.94 9.30 -6.72
C THR A 164 4.48 8.55 -7.97
N ALA A 165 4.99 8.91 -9.15
CA ALA A 165 4.67 8.23 -10.40
C ALA A 165 5.09 6.75 -10.38
N THR A 166 6.30 6.44 -9.91
CA THR A 166 6.76 5.05 -9.75
C THR A 166 5.83 4.26 -8.81
N ARG A 167 5.40 4.85 -7.69
CA ARG A 167 4.47 4.20 -6.75
C ARG A 167 3.09 3.98 -7.36
N VAL A 168 2.53 4.97 -8.06
CA VAL A 168 1.24 4.84 -8.76
C VAL A 168 1.32 3.72 -9.81
N LYS A 169 2.40 3.67 -10.60
CA LYS A 169 2.64 2.60 -11.57
C LYS A 169 2.69 1.22 -10.89
N GLN A 170 3.45 1.06 -9.81
CA GLN A 170 3.52 -0.21 -9.06
C GLN A 170 2.16 -0.66 -8.53
N ARG A 171 1.36 0.29 -8.05
CA ARG A 171 0.01 0.01 -7.54
C ARG A 171 -0.94 -0.41 -8.65
N LEU A 172 -0.94 0.31 -9.77
CA LEU A 172 -1.70 -0.07 -10.97
C LEU A 172 -1.25 -1.43 -11.51
N HIS A 173 0.05 -1.73 -11.47
CA HIS A 173 0.58 -3.03 -11.86
C HIS A 173 -0.03 -4.15 -11.01
N ALA A 174 -0.08 -3.99 -9.69
CA ALA A 174 -0.70 -4.96 -8.78
C ALA A 174 -2.20 -5.15 -9.06
N VAL A 175 -2.93 -4.07 -9.35
CA VAL A 175 -4.36 -4.13 -9.70
C VAL A 175 -4.59 -4.88 -11.01
N MET A 176 -3.81 -4.57 -12.04
CA MET A 176 -3.92 -5.24 -13.34
C MET A 176 -3.43 -6.69 -13.31
N ALA A 177 -2.40 -6.99 -12.52
CA ALA A 177 -1.92 -8.37 -12.31
C ALA A 177 -2.98 -9.22 -11.60
N TRP A 178 -3.66 -8.66 -10.59
CA TRP A 178 -4.80 -9.30 -9.95
C TRP A 178 -5.92 -9.59 -10.95
N ALA A 179 -6.25 -8.62 -11.81
CA ALA A 179 -7.29 -8.79 -12.81
C ALA A 179 -6.95 -9.86 -13.85
N TRP A 180 -5.67 -9.93 -14.25
CA TRP A 180 -5.17 -10.97 -15.14
C TRP A 180 -5.29 -12.36 -14.48
N ALA A 181 -4.90 -12.48 -13.21
CA ALA A 181 -5.03 -13.74 -12.46
C ALA A 181 -6.48 -14.23 -12.33
N HIS A 182 -7.45 -13.32 -12.28
CA HIS A 182 -8.89 -13.64 -12.26
C HIS A 182 -9.48 -13.86 -13.66
N GLY A 183 -8.68 -13.78 -14.72
CA GLY A 183 -9.12 -13.96 -16.10
C GLY A 183 -9.94 -12.79 -16.66
N PHE A 184 -9.93 -11.61 -16.01
CA PHE A 184 -10.64 -10.43 -16.51
C PHE A 184 -9.95 -9.79 -17.72
N CYS A 185 -8.63 -9.89 -17.79
CA CYS A 185 -7.82 -9.42 -18.92
C CYS A 185 -6.79 -10.47 -19.32
N GLN A 186 -6.27 -10.35 -20.55
CA GLN A 186 -5.34 -11.34 -21.12
C GLN A 186 -3.87 -11.02 -20.86
N ALA A 187 -3.57 -9.79 -20.46
CA ALA A 187 -2.22 -9.32 -20.16
C ALA A 187 -2.28 -8.13 -19.19
N ASN A 188 -1.14 -7.78 -18.61
CA ASN A 188 -1.00 -6.58 -17.79
C ASN A 188 -0.48 -5.41 -18.65
N PRO A 189 -1.31 -4.40 -18.99
CA PRO A 189 -0.88 -3.28 -19.83
C PRO A 189 0.19 -2.39 -19.18
N VAL A 190 0.40 -2.50 -17.87
CA VAL A 190 1.43 -1.74 -17.14
C VAL A 190 2.84 -2.23 -17.47
N ASP A 191 3.01 -3.48 -17.94
CA ASP A 191 4.32 -4.05 -18.27
C ASP A 191 5.03 -3.33 -19.42
N VAL A 192 4.25 -2.73 -20.34
CA VAL A 192 4.79 -2.07 -21.53
C VAL A 192 4.67 -0.55 -21.49
N VAL A 193 4.09 0.03 -20.43
CA VAL A 193 3.82 1.47 -20.35
C VAL A 193 5.09 2.34 -20.42
N ASP A 194 6.25 1.81 -20.01
CA ASP A 194 7.52 2.55 -20.10
C ASP A 194 7.91 2.87 -21.54
N LYS A 195 7.37 2.16 -22.54
CA LYS A 195 7.57 2.47 -23.95
C LYS A 195 6.80 3.72 -24.41
N LEU A 196 5.84 4.18 -23.60
CA LEU A 196 5.01 5.36 -23.84
C LEU A 196 5.40 6.56 -22.95
N LEU A 197 6.43 6.40 -22.11
CA LEU A 197 6.86 7.40 -21.14
C LEU A 197 8.31 7.78 -21.41
N PRO A 198 8.68 9.06 -21.20
CA PRO A 198 10.06 9.49 -21.37
C PRO A 198 10.98 8.82 -20.33
N LEU A 199 12.26 8.69 -20.67
CA LEU A 199 13.23 8.11 -19.76
C LEU A 199 13.32 8.96 -18.49
N GLN A 200 13.12 8.29 -17.37
CA GLN A 200 13.11 8.89 -16.06
C GLN A 200 14.58 8.85 -15.55
N PRO A 201 15.20 9.95 -15.06
CA PRO A 201 16.62 9.98 -14.66
C PRO A 201 16.99 8.87 -13.67
N SER A 202 18.20 8.34 -13.58
CA SER A 202 18.43 7.21 -12.65
C SER A 202 18.09 7.56 -11.19
N LYS A 203 17.67 6.58 -10.38
CA LYS A 203 17.37 6.80 -8.96
C LYS A 203 18.56 7.38 -8.19
N ALA A 204 19.79 7.02 -8.58
CA ALA A 204 21.01 7.57 -8.01
C ALA A 204 21.09 9.09 -8.24
N ILE A 205 20.76 9.57 -9.44
CA ILE A 205 20.74 11.00 -9.78
C ILE A 205 19.63 11.74 -9.00
N ARG A 206 18.49 11.09 -8.76
CA ARG A 206 17.36 11.70 -8.03
C ARG A 206 17.46 11.61 -6.51
N THR A 207 18.36 10.78 -5.98
CA THR A 207 18.46 10.56 -4.53
C THR A 207 19.13 11.77 -3.89
N GLN A 208 18.32 12.68 -3.34
CA GLN A 208 18.83 13.73 -2.50
C GLN A 208 19.13 13.17 -1.11
N HIS A 209 20.39 13.24 -0.69
CA HIS A 209 20.75 12.96 0.70
C HIS A 209 20.02 13.93 1.64
N GLN A 210 19.71 13.45 2.83
CA GLN A 210 19.10 14.27 3.89
C GLN A 210 20.16 15.27 4.37
N PRO A 211 19.88 16.60 4.29
CA PRO A 211 20.85 17.60 4.71
C PRO A 211 21.28 17.39 6.16
N ALA A 212 22.59 17.39 6.37
CA ALA A 212 23.25 17.15 7.65
C ALA A 212 23.98 18.42 8.10
N MET A 213 24.11 18.60 9.41
CA MET A 213 24.95 19.65 9.97
C MET A 213 26.41 19.20 9.95
N ASP A 214 27.37 20.10 9.70
CA ASP A 214 28.78 19.76 9.90
C ASP A 214 29.00 19.46 11.40
N TRP A 215 29.66 18.35 11.70
CA TRP A 215 29.88 17.94 13.08
C TRP A 215 30.70 18.99 13.84
N ARG A 216 31.54 19.78 13.17
CA ARG A 216 32.37 20.83 13.79
C ARG A 216 31.56 21.98 14.39
N ILE A 217 30.43 22.33 13.78
CA ILE A 217 29.56 23.41 14.29
C ILE A 217 28.47 22.89 15.24
N LEU A 218 28.28 21.57 15.31
CA LEU A 218 27.25 20.94 16.12
C LEU A 218 27.32 21.32 17.62
N PRO A 219 28.50 21.40 18.28
CA PRO A 219 28.54 21.78 19.69
C PRO A 219 27.98 23.18 19.93
N ALA A 220 28.36 24.16 19.09
CA ALA A 220 27.84 25.52 19.18
C ALA A 220 26.31 25.57 18.99
N PHE A 221 25.80 24.86 17.97
CA PHE A 221 24.36 24.70 17.75
C PHE A 221 23.65 24.08 18.95
N TYR A 222 24.23 23.01 19.53
CA TYR A 222 23.68 22.32 20.67
C TYR A 222 23.60 23.24 21.90
N GLN A 223 24.65 24.00 22.20
CA GLN A 223 24.62 24.94 23.32
C GLN A 223 23.59 26.06 23.12
N GLN A 224 23.60 26.67 21.93
CA GLN A 224 22.76 27.82 21.63
C GLN A 224 21.27 27.47 21.62
N HIS A 225 20.93 26.26 21.15
CA HIS A 225 19.53 25.91 20.89
C HIS A 225 18.99 24.76 21.73
N LEU A 226 19.80 23.88 22.31
CA LEU A 226 19.30 22.62 22.86
C LEU A 226 19.64 22.38 24.33
N ALA A 227 20.82 22.83 24.79
CA ALA A 227 21.31 22.55 26.15
C ALA A 227 20.37 23.06 27.25
N ASN A 228 19.80 24.26 27.05
CA ASN A 228 18.95 24.96 28.00
C ASN A 228 17.44 24.74 27.78
N ALA A 229 17.05 23.60 27.20
CA ALA A 229 15.63 23.26 27.08
C ALA A 229 14.95 23.24 28.46
N GLU A 230 13.88 24.04 28.59
CA GLU A 230 12.99 24.03 29.75
C GLU A 230 12.27 22.68 29.88
N ARG A 231 11.81 22.36 31.09
CA ARG A 231 11.16 21.08 31.40
C ARG A 231 10.02 20.73 30.43
N PHE A 232 9.25 21.71 29.97
CA PHE A 232 8.11 21.51 29.08
C PHE A 232 8.44 21.63 27.59
N ASP A 233 9.68 21.96 27.19
CA ASP A 233 10.11 21.97 25.79
C ASP A 233 10.54 20.57 25.32
N VAL A 234 9.55 19.69 25.18
CA VAL A 234 9.74 18.29 24.78
C VAL A 234 10.38 18.18 23.38
N SER A 235 10.17 19.16 22.50
CA SER A 235 10.74 19.10 21.14
C SER A 235 12.26 19.28 21.15
N ARG A 236 12.77 20.21 21.97
CA ARG A 236 14.22 20.36 22.15
C ARG A 236 14.83 19.17 22.88
N ALA A 237 14.18 18.68 23.94
CA ALA A 237 14.63 17.47 24.64
C ALA A 237 14.72 16.26 23.70
N LEU A 238 13.69 16.04 22.88
CA LEU A 238 13.69 14.99 21.86
C LEU A 238 14.82 15.16 20.84
N LEU A 239 15.06 16.38 20.34
CA LEU A 239 16.14 16.62 19.38
C LEU A 239 17.51 16.37 20.01
N SER A 240 17.73 16.84 21.25
CA SER A 240 18.95 16.56 22.01
C SER A 240 19.19 15.06 22.13
N PHE A 241 18.16 14.31 22.50
CA PHE A 241 18.24 12.87 22.65
C PHE A 241 18.56 12.16 21.32
N VAL A 242 17.91 12.56 20.22
CA VAL A 242 18.19 12.03 18.87
C VAL A 242 19.65 12.28 18.47
N ILE A 243 20.18 13.48 18.73
CA ILE A 243 21.57 13.81 18.42
C ILE A 243 22.53 12.98 19.27
N LEU A 244 22.34 12.94 20.60
CA LEU A 244 23.22 12.25 21.54
C LEU A 244 23.27 10.73 21.34
N THR A 245 22.18 10.14 20.83
CA THR A 245 22.07 8.68 20.65
C THR A 245 22.28 8.23 19.21
N GLY A 246 22.17 9.14 18.23
CA GLY A 246 22.20 8.80 16.81
C GLY A 246 20.99 7.97 16.35
N CYS A 247 19.93 7.79 17.16
CA CYS A 247 18.74 7.02 16.77
C CYS A 247 17.92 7.72 15.67
N ARG A 248 16.92 7.04 15.10
CA ARG A 248 15.98 7.70 14.17
C ARG A 248 14.95 8.48 14.97
N SER A 249 14.53 9.64 14.46
CA SER A 249 13.52 10.46 15.12
C SER A 249 12.20 9.72 15.39
N GLY A 250 11.77 8.82 14.50
CA GLY A 250 10.57 8.01 14.72
C GLY A 250 10.69 7.02 15.87
N GLU A 251 11.90 6.48 16.10
CA GLU A 251 12.22 5.59 17.22
C GLU A 251 12.13 6.38 18.54
N ALA A 252 12.77 7.55 18.62
CA ALA A 252 12.71 8.39 19.82
C ALA A 252 11.32 9.00 20.09
N ARG A 253 10.58 9.44 19.06
CA ARG A 253 9.24 10.05 19.24
C ARG A 253 8.24 9.11 19.89
N SER A 254 8.36 7.81 19.63
CA SER A 254 7.46 6.79 20.18
C SER A 254 8.17 5.95 21.25
N MET A 255 9.22 6.49 21.86
CA MET A 255 9.97 5.82 22.92
C MET A 255 9.12 5.72 24.19
N ARG A 256 9.21 4.57 24.86
CA ARG A 256 8.46 4.27 26.08
C ARG A 256 9.39 4.12 27.28
N TRP A 257 8.88 4.42 28.47
CA TRP A 257 9.64 4.24 29.72
C TRP A 257 10.00 2.77 29.98
N GLU A 258 9.15 1.82 29.56
CA GLU A 258 9.40 0.37 29.69
C GLU A 258 10.61 -0.12 28.86
N GLU A 259 11.08 0.66 27.88
CA GLU A 259 12.23 0.33 27.04
C GLU A 259 13.57 0.73 27.67
N LEU A 260 13.53 1.44 28.80
CA LEU A 260 14.69 2.00 29.47
C LEU A 260 15.10 1.14 30.67
N ASP A 261 16.36 0.72 30.65
CA ASP A 261 17.07 0.25 31.83
C ASP A 261 18.07 1.35 32.23
N LEU A 262 17.64 2.22 33.15
CA LEU A 262 18.46 3.36 33.59
C LEU A 262 19.61 2.93 34.49
N ASP A 263 19.49 1.79 35.18
CA ASP A 263 20.55 1.24 36.02
C ASP A 263 21.70 0.70 35.16
N ALA A 264 21.38 0.00 34.08
CA ALA A 264 22.36 -0.45 33.09
C ALA A 264 22.75 0.65 32.08
N ALA A 265 22.09 1.80 32.11
CA ALA A 265 22.19 2.89 31.15
C ALA A 265 22.00 2.42 29.69
N ILE A 266 20.89 1.73 29.43
CA ILE A 266 20.55 1.15 28.12
C ILE A 266 19.12 1.53 27.72
N TRP A 267 18.94 1.90 26.45
CA TRP A 267 17.64 1.93 25.80
C TRP A 267 17.53 0.76 24.81
N THR A 268 16.52 -0.08 24.95
CA THR A 268 16.28 -1.24 24.08
C THR A 268 15.04 -1.01 23.22
N ILE A 269 15.24 -0.84 21.91
CA ILE A 269 14.15 -0.71 20.94
C ILE A 269 13.75 -2.12 20.46
N PRO A 270 12.48 -2.52 20.62
CA PRO A 270 12.03 -3.85 20.23
C PRO A 270 11.98 -4.02 18.70
N ALA A 271 12.10 -5.26 18.23
CA ALA A 271 12.25 -5.59 16.81
C ALA A 271 11.06 -5.15 15.94
N ASP A 272 9.85 -5.16 16.49
CA ASP A 272 8.61 -4.75 15.81
C ASP A 272 8.59 -3.24 15.49
N ARG A 273 9.29 -2.42 16.29
CA ARG A 273 9.48 -0.98 16.05
C ARG A 273 10.67 -0.67 15.14
N MET A 274 11.56 -1.63 14.92
CA MET A 274 12.78 -1.45 14.12
C MET A 274 12.53 -1.70 12.63
N LYS A 275 13.04 -0.81 11.78
CA LYS A 275 12.98 -0.97 10.31
C LYS A 275 13.64 -2.28 9.84
N THR A 276 14.65 -2.73 10.55
CA THR A 276 15.44 -3.93 10.24
C THR A 276 14.86 -5.21 10.84
N GLN A 277 13.79 -5.11 11.66
CA GLN A 277 13.19 -6.24 12.38
C GLN A 277 14.14 -6.97 13.33
N VAL A 278 15.17 -6.27 13.82
CA VAL A 278 16.12 -6.77 14.81
C VAL A 278 16.12 -5.80 15.97
N ILE A 279 16.14 -6.32 17.21
CA ILE A 279 16.24 -5.51 18.44
C ILE A 279 17.46 -4.59 18.33
N HIS A 280 17.32 -3.33 18.77
CA HIS A 280 18.43 -2.39 18.82
C HIS A 280 18.65 -1.87 20.23
N ARG A 281 19.84 -2.13 20.80
CA ARG A 281 20.24 -1.59 22.10
C ARG A 281 21.14 -0.40 21.90
N ILE A 282 20.86 0.69 22.62
CA ILE A 282 21.62 1.93 22.57
C ILE A 282 22.18 2.19 23.97
N PRO A 283 23.52 2.26 24.13
CA PRO A 283 24.08 2.66 25.41
C PRO A 283 23.85 4.17 25.60
N LEU A 284 23.40 4.53 26.79
CA LEU A 284 23.05 5.91 27.14
C LEU A 284 24.21 6.58 27.87
N SER A 285 24.69 7.68 27.33
CA SER A 285 25.64 8.54 28.02
C SER A 285 24.95 9.32 29.15
N LEU A 286 25.74 9.83 30.09
CA LEU A 286 25.21 10.66 31.19
C LEU A 286 24.42 11.89 30.67
N LYS A 287 24.84 12.47 29.55
CA LYS A 287 24.13 13.58 28.90
C LYS A 287 22.77 13.14 28.35
N ALA A 288 22.68 11.94 27.76
CA ALA A 288 21.40 11.40 27.30
C ALA A 288 20.46 11.12 28.49
N ILE A 289 20.97 10.54 29.57
CA ILE A 289 20.21 10.31 30.81
C ILE A 289 19.70 11.63 31.40
N THR A 290 20.52 12.68 31.41
CA THR A 290 20.11 14.01 31.89
C THR A 290 18.92 14.56 31.10
N VAL A 291 18.86 14.31 29.79
CA VAL A 291 17.70 14.69 28.96
C VAL A 291 16.46 13.90 29.35
N LEU A 292 16.60 12.59 29.63
CA LEU A 292 15.49 11.74 30.08
C LEU A 292 14.93 12.20 31.43
N GLU A 293 15.78 12.50 32.40
CA GLU A 293 15.34 12.97 33.72
C GLU A 293 14.57 14.31 33.64
N LYS A 294 14.96 15.21 32.73
CA LYS A 294 14.22 16.47 32.51
C LYS A 294 12.77 16.25 32.08
N VAL A 295 12.50 15.22 31.28
CA VAL A 295 11.14 14.92 30.77
C VAL A 295 10.39 13.91 31.65
N ARG A 296 11.02 13.44 32.73
CA ARG A 296 10.42 12.46 33.64
C ARG A 296 9.19 13.03 34.34
N GLY A 297 8.16 12.18 34.42
CA GLY A 297 6.87 12.52 35.01
C GLY A 297 5.94 13.35 34.12
N LEU A 298 6.35 13.71 32.89
CA LEU A 298 5.43 14.39 31.95
C LEU A 298 4.33 13.47 31.43
N HIS A 299 4.57 12.15 31.37
CA HIS A 299 3.61 11.12 30.97
C HIS A 299 4.06 9.76 31.53
N GLY A 300 3.11 8.84 31.77
CA GLY A 300 3.38 7.51 32.36
C GLY A 300 3.95 6.46 31.40
N GLU A 301 3.52 6.46 30.13
CA GLU A 301 4.01 5.51 29.11
C GLU A 301 5.12 6.12 28.21
N TRP A 302 4.84 7.23 27.52
CA TRP A 302 5.75 7.86 26.56
C TRP A 302 6.80 8.75 27.22
N VAL A 303 8.05 8.67 26.74
CA VAL A 303 9.18 9.50 27.21
C VAL A 303 9.06 10.94 26.69
N PHE A 304 8.66 11.12 25.42
CA PHE A 304 8.55 12.43 24.76
C PHE A 304 7.11 12.72 24.31
N PRO A 305 6.17 12.95 25.26
CA PRO A 305 4.77 13.20 24.95
C PRO A 305 4.56 14.60 24.35
N SER A 306 3.56 14.74 23.47
CA SER A 306 3.05 16.05 23.07
C SER A 306 2.49 16.76 24.30
N PRO A 307 2.95 17.98 24.66
CA PRO A 307 2.52 18.66 25.88
C PRO A 307 1.00 18.84 25.99
N ARG A 308 0.33 19.07 24.85
CA ARG A 308 -1.12 19.30 24.80
C ARG A 308 -1.92 18.01 24.60
N LYS A 309 -1.50 17.15 23.67
CA LYS A 309 -2.28 15.99 23.25
C LYS A 309 -1.97 14.71 24.05
N GLN A 310 -0.87 14.69 24.81
CA GLN A 310 -0.44 13.52 25.59
C GLN A 310 -0.34 12.23 24.74
N VAL A 311 0.13 12.40 23.50
CA VAL A 311 0.44 11.32 22.53
C VAL A 311 1.84 11.55 21.97
N PRO A 312 2.47 10.56 21.31
CA PRO A 312 3.75 10.76 20.64
C PRO A 312 3.78 12.02 19.76
N LEU A 313 4.89 12.75 19.79
CA LEU A 313 5.09 13.92 18.92
C LEU A 313 4.98 13.51 17.44
N THR A 314 4.50 14.42 16.58
CA THR A 314 4.37 14.16 15.14
C THR A 314 5.74 14.17 14.43
N ASP A 315 5.82 13.59 13.24
CA ASP A 315 7.01 13.66 12.38
C ASP A 315 7.51 15.11 12.17
N MET A 316 6.57 16.06 12.14
CA MET A 316 6.86 17.46 11.85
C MET A 316 7.47 18.22 13.04
N ALA A 317 7.37 17.70 14.27
CA ALA A 317 7.82 18.41 15.47
C ALA A 317 9.29 18.86 15.38
N LEU A 318 10.18 17.94 15.01
CA LEU A 318 11.61 18.24 14.86
C LEU A 318 11.90 19.07 13.61
N THR A 319 11.17 18.84 12.51
CA THR A 319 11.31 19.63 11.28
C THR A 319 10.94 21.08 11.51
N THR A 320 9.84 21.36 12.22
CA THR A 320 9.44 22.72 12.58
C THR A 320 10.44 23.37 13.52
N LEU A 321 10.95 22.64 14.52
CA LEU A 321 12.00 23.15 15.41
C LEU A 321 13.24 23.57 14.62
N LEU A 322 13.76 22.70 13.75
CA LEU A 322 14.98 22.94 12.97
C LEU A 322 14.81 24.10 11.97
N ARG A 323 13.62 24.26 11.39
CA ARG A 323 13.29 25.43 10.55
C ARG A 323 13.26 26.72 11.36
N ARG A 324 12.64 26.71 12.54
CA ARG A 324 12.52 27.88 13.41
C ARG A 324 13.87 28.40 13.89
N VAL A 325 14.84 27.52 14.11
CA VAL A 325 16.20 27.89 14.53
C VAL A 325 17.18 28.00 13.37
N GLU A 326 16.69 27.92 12.13
CA GLU A 326 17.50 28.02 10.91
C GLU A 326 18.73 27.10 10.92
N ALA A 327 18.54 25.84 11.33
CA ALA A 327 19.63 24.89 11.52
C ALA A 327 20.47 24.71 10.24
N GLN A 328 21.71 25.20 10.26
CA GLN A 328 22.61 25.16 9.13
C GLN A 328 22.92 23.72 8.70
N SER A 329 23.16 23.52 7.39
CA SER A 329 23.55 22.23 6.84
C SER A 329 24.69 22.37 5.82
N THR A 330 25.35 21.26 5.55
CA THR A 330 26.37 21.14 4.50
C THR A 330 25.79 21.17 3.09
N THR A 331 24.46 21.15 2.94
CA THR A 331 23.78 21.23 1.64
C THR A 331 23.33 22.67 1.36
N PRO A 332 23.88 23.35 0.34
CA PRO A 332 23.53 24.74 0.04
C PRO A 332 22.01 24.95 -0.13
N GLY A 333 21.49 26.01 0.49
CA GLY A 333 20.07 26.38 0.42
C GLY A 333 19.11 25.44 1.15
N ARG A 334 19.60 24.46 1.93
CA ARG A 334 18.76 23.53 2.70
C ARG A 334 19.17 23.52 4.17
N LEU A 335 18.18 23.40 5.05
CA LEU A 335 18.39 23.30 6.49
C LEU A 335 18.62 21.84 6.92
N ALA A 336 19.35 21.65 8.01
CA ALA A 336 19.61 20.34 8.58
C ALA A 336 18.29 19.66 8.97
N THR A 337 18.29 18.34 8.87
CA THR A 337 17.13 17.50 9.22
C THR A 337 17.45 16.64 10.44
N ALA A 338 16.43 16.19 11.16
CA ALA A 338 16.60 15.25 12.26
C ALA A 338 17.33 13.97 11.83
N HIS A 339 17.10 13.50 10.60
CA HIS A 339 17.81 12.35 10.04
C HIS A 339 19.26 12.69 9.67
N GLY A 340 19.53 13.93 9.23
CA GLY A 340 20.85 14.40 8.86
C GLY A 340 21.88 14.32 9.98
N PHE A 341 21.47 14.50 11.25
CA PHE A 341 22.39 14.33 12.39
C PHE A 341 22.98 12.93 12.52
N ARG A 342 22.36 11.91 11.91
CA ARG A 342 22.94 10.56 11.84
C ARG A 342 24.13 10.52 10.88
N SER A 343 24.08 11.27 9.78
CA SER A 343 25.25 11.49 8.92
C SER A 343 26.30 12.31 9.65
N THR A 344 25.91 13.37 10.37
CA THR A 344 26.82 14.15 11.21
C THR A 344 27.60 13.28 12.20
N PHE A 345 26.90 12.37 12.91
CA PHE A 345 27.53 11.38 13.80
C PHE A 345 28.47 10.44 13.03
N ARG A 346 28.02 9.94 11.86
CA ARG A 346 28.80 9.00 11.05
C ARG A 346 30.11 9.62 10.54
N ASP A 347 30.05 10.88 10.11
CA ASP A 347 31.17 11.67 9.62
C ASP A 347 32.15 11.94 10.76
N TRP A 348 31.65 12.36 11.94
CA TRP A 348 32.45 12.50 13.15
C TRP A 348 33.17 11.20 13.51
N CYS A 349 32.46 10.06 13.57
CA CYS A 349 33.09 8.77 13.86
C CYS A 349 34.20 8.43 12.86
N SER A 350 33.98 8.71 11.57
CA SER A 350 34.96 8.44 10.52
C SER A 350 36.22 9.28 10.69
N GLU A 351 36.07 10.57 10.98
CA GLU A 351 37.21 11.49 11.15
C GLU A 351 37.95 11.29 12.47
N GLN A 352 37.25 10.86 13.53
CA GLN A 352 37.87 10.52 14.82
C GLN A 352 38.49 9.10 14.83
N GLY A 353 38.47 8.39 13.71
CA GLY A 353 39.11 7.07 13.58
C GLY A 353 38.38 5.91 14.25
N TYR A 354 37.08 6.07 14.59
CA TYR A 354 36.31 4.96 15.14
C TYR A 354 36.05 3.86 14.09
N PRO A 355 36.06 2.58 14.48
CA PRO A 355 35.73 1.48 13.57
C PRO A 355 34.37 1.67 12.91
N ARG A 356 34.34 1.53 11.58
CA ARG A 356 33.10 1.63 10.78
C ARG A 356 31.99 0.75 11.33
N ASP A 357 32.29 -0.50 11.67
CA ASP A 357 31.30 -1.45 12.18
C ASP A 357 30.60 -0.95 13.46
N LEU A 358 31.34 -0.36 14.40
CA LEU A 358 30.76 0.19 15.63
C LEU A 358 29.81 1.36 15.33
N ALA A 359 30.20 2.26 14.42
CA ALA A 359 29.38 3.40 14.01
C ALA A 359 28.10 2.95 13.26
N GLU A 360 28.20 1.99 12.33
CA GLU A 360 27.05 1.46 11.59
C GLU A 360 26.08 0.72 12.54
N ARG A 361 26.60 -0.02 13.53
CA ARG A 361 25.79 -0.67 14.57
C ARG A 361 25.09 0.33 15.47
N ALA A 362 25.75 1.41 15.89
CA ALA A 362 25.11 2.47 16.66
C ALA A 362 23.91 3.07 15.91
N LEU A 363 24.01 3.15 14.59
CA LEU A 363 22.94 3.61 13.70
C LEU A 363 21.91 2.52 13.34
N ALA A 364 22.05 1.28 13.81
CA ALA A 364 21.22 0.14 13.37
C ALA A 364 21.11 0.07 11.84
N HIS A 365 22.25 0.20 11.16
CA HIS A 365 22.36 -0.10 9.74
C HIS A 365 22.64 -1.60 9.56
N LEU A 366 21.98 -2.21 8.57
CA LEU A 366 22.26 -3.59 8.20
C LEU A 366 23.61 -3.64 7.49
N ILE A 367 24.44 -4.60 7.91
CA ILE A 367 25.65 -4.95 7.17
C ILE A 367 25.21 -5.53 5.84
N GLN A 368 25.57 -4.84 4.75
CA GLN A 368 25.11 -5.20 3.39
C GLN A 368 25.68 -6.55 2.93
N ASN A 369 26.84 -6.94 3.44
CA ASN A 369 27.46 -8.22 3.13
C ASN A 369 26.84 -9.34 4.00
N LYS A 370 26.05 -10.20 3.36
CA LYS A 370 25.39 -11.34 4.02
C LYS A 370 26.38 -12.31 4.68
N VAL A 371 27.61 -12.39 4.18
CA VAL A 371 28.66 -13.24 4.76
C VAL A 371 29.18 -12.64 6.06
N GLU A 372 29.50 -11.34 6.07
CA GLU A 372 29.91 -10.63 7.30
C GLU A 372 28.79 -10.64 8.35
N ALA A 373 27.54 -10.41 7.94
CA ALA A 373 26.38 -10.43 8.83
C ALA A 373 26.23 -11.75 9.61
N ALA A 374 26.66 -12.88 9.04
CA ALA A 374 26.59 -14.20 9.69
C ALA A 374 27.64 -14.40 10.81
N TYR A 375 28.77 -13.68 10.76
CA TYR A 375 29.84 -13.78 11.77
C TYR A 375 29.61 -12.87 12.98
N HIS A 376 28.74 -11.87 12.87
CA HIS A 376 28.48 -10.90 13.93
C HIS A 376 27.33 -11.33 14.85
N ARG A 377 27.66 -12.14 15.87
CA ARG A 377 26.69 -12.70 16.84
C ARG A 377 26.19 -11.71 17.90
N THR A 378 26.81 -10.54 18.04
CA THR A 378 26.48 -9.55 19.08
C THR A 378 26.35 -8.14 18.47
N ASP A 379 25.65 -7.24 19.15
CA ASP A 379 25.48 -5.83 18.77
C ASP A 379 26.62 -4.92 19.27
N LEU A 380 27.67 -5.53 19.83
CA LEU A 380 28.87 -4.88 20.38
C LEU A 380 28.54 -3.74 21.36
N LEU A 381 27.47 -3.91 22.16
CA LEU A 381 26.96 -2.86 23.04
C LEU A 381 28.03 -2.21 23.93
N ASP A 382 28.81 -3.01 24.65
CA ASP A 382 29.82 -2.48 25.58
C ASP A 382 30.99 -1.80 24.85
N GLN A 383 31.36 -2.29 23.67
CA GLN A 383 32.38 -1.67 22.83
C GLN A 383 31.93 -0.34 22.22
N ARG A 384 30.60 -0.14 22.08
CA ARG A 384 30.04 1.14 21.65
C ARG A 384 30.00 2.19 22.76
N ARG A 385 30.01 1.81 24.05
CA ARG A 385 29.89 2.75 25.17
C ARG A 385 30.93 3.89 25.11
N PRO A 386 32.25 3.64 25.00
CA PRO A 386 33.24 4.72 24.97
C PRO A 386 33.05 5.68 23.79
N MET A 387 32.67 5.15 22.62
CA MET A 387 32.39 5.96 21.43
C MET A 387 31.16 6.86 21.63
N MET A 388 30.09 6.32 22.21
CA MET A 388 28.86 7.07 22.47
C MET A 388 29.07 8.13 23.57
N ASP A 389 29.89 7.84 24.58
CA ASP A 389 30.26 8.81 25.62
C ASP A 389 31.15 9.94 25.05
N ALA A 390 32.15 9.60 24.23
CA ALA A 390 32.99 10.58 23.54
C ALA A 390 32.16 11.47 22.60
N TRP A 391 31.22 10.88 21.86
CA TRP A 391 30.28 11.62 21.02
C TRP A 391 29.44 12.59 21.84
N ALA A 392 28.83 12.12 22.92
CA ALA A 392 28.01 12.95 23.79
C ALA A 392 28.82 14.08 24.46
N GLY A 393 30.06 13.78 24.85
CA GLY A 393 31.01 14.77 25.38
C GLY A 393 31.35 15.85 24.34
N PHE A 394 31.60 15.44 23.09
CA PHE A 394 31.82 16.37 21.98
C PHE A 394 30.61 17.26 21.71
N VAL A 395 29.42 16.67 21.55
CA VAL A 395 28.16 17.40 21.32
C VAL A 395 27.87 18.41 22.42
N ALA A 396 28.09 18.02 23.68
CA ALA A 396 27.83 18.87 24.83
C ALA A 396 29.01 19.79 25.21
N SER A 397 30.10 19.80 24.43
CA SER A 397 31.20 20.73 24.67
C SER A 397 30.73 22.16 24.36
N GLY A 398 31.11 23.13 25.19
CA GLY A 398 31.04 24.53 24.79
C GLY A 398 32.02 24.78 23.66
N SER A 399 31.74 25.72 22.76
CA SER A 399 32.66 26.05 21.66
C SER A 399 34.04 26.42 22.21
N ASN A 400 34.97 25.47 22.20
CA ASN A 400 36.40 25.77 22.21
C ASN A 400 36.82 26.00 20.76
N THR A 401 36.25 27.03 20.14
CA THR A 401 36.90 27.68 19.01
C THR A 401 38.08 28.45 19.60
N LYS A 402 39.25 27.80 19.58
CA LYS A 402 40.52 28.52 19.44
C LYS A 402 40.67 28.94 17.99
#